data_AF-A0A964AUL5-F1
#
_entry.id   AF-A0A964AUL5-F1
#
_cell.length_a   1.000
_cell.length_b   1.000
_cell.length_c   1.000
_cell.angle_alpha   90.00
_cell.angle_beta   90.00
_cell.angle_gamma   90.00
#
_symmetry.space_group_name_H-M   'P 1'
#
loop_
_entity.id
_entity.type
_entity.pdbx_description
1 polymer ?
#
loop_
_entity_poly.entity_id
_entity_poly.type
_entity_poly.pdbx_seq_one_letter_code
_entity_poly.pdbx_strand_id
1 'polypeptide(L)'
;MIRTLLLLGLGAFTGLAHAGQRLGDCTQQTTLADLNAAAARGEQAFADLDVEALNAARDDALEALPCLGESISPSDAAAFHRLMGMSAFVARERQQVTSEFHAARKLQPGYEVPESVAPPGHPLIEAYNDAVLADEGALRTPYPPVGGYVTVGGVRGAPRPANSPVILQVYESGDTLVETLYLPPGETLPEWGPAPLPEDAPNVRMPLLIATGGTLLAAGGMYGVAKVYSNQFYDTTTPTSELSDLRGRTNTFAFGSVVFFGAAVGLGTVTILKW
;
A
#
# COMPACT_ATOMS: atom_id res chain seq x y z
N MET A 1 -15.53 -1.98 -56.85
CA MET A 1 -16.01 -1.21 -55.68
C MET A 1 -16.56 -2.20 -54.66
N ILE A 2 -15.78 -2.58 -53.65
CA ILE A 2 -16.22 -3.49 -52.57
C ILE A 2 -16.05 -2.71 -51.27
N ARG A 3 -17.16 -2.42 -50.59
CA ARG A 3 -17.21 -1.76 -49.28
C ARG A 3 -17.03 -2.82 -48.19
N THR A 4 -15.88 -2.81 -47.53
CA THR A 4 -15.64 -3.61 -46.32
C THR A 4 -16.24 -2.87 -45.12
N LEU A 5 -17.30 -3.44 -44.55
CA LEU A 5 -17.92 -2.99 -43.30
C LEU A 5 -17.06 -3.46 -42.12
N LEU A 6 -16.43 -2.54 -41.40
CA LEU A 6 -15.71 -2.83 -40.16
C LEU A 6 -16.71 -2.74 -38.99
N LEU A 7 -17.13 -3.88 -38.45
CA LEU A 7 -17.92 -3.97 -37.21
C LEU A 7 -16.94 -3.91 -36.02
N LEU A 8 -16.84 -2.74 -35.39
CA LEU A 8 -16.22 -2.58 -34.07
C LEU A 8 -17.17 -3.12 -33.00
N GLY A 9 -16.94 -4.35 -32.54
CA GLY A 9 -17.54 -4.86 -31.32
C GLY A 9 -16.78 -4.31 -30.11
N LEU A 10 -17.36 -3.33 -29.41
CA LEU A 10 -16.93 -2.98 -28.05
C LEU A 10 -17.36 -4.14 -27.12
N GLY A 11 -16.45 -5.06 -26.84
CA GLY A 11 -16.59 -5.98 -25.71
C GLY A 11 -16.28 -5.24 -24.41
N ALA A 12 -17.31 -4.96 -23.61
CA ALA A 12 -17.12 -4.48 -22.25
C ALA A 12 -16.57 -5.62 -21.39
N PHE A 13 -15.28 -5.59 -21.07
CA PHE A 13 -14.70 -6.47 -20.06
C PHE A 13 -15.14 -5.98 -18.68
N THR A 14 -16.21 -6.56 -18.15
CA THR A 14 -16.56 -6.43 -16.72
C THR A 14 -15.55 -7.23 -15.91
N GLY A 15 -14.49 -6.56 -15.45
CA GLY A 15 -13.58 -7.13 -14.45
C GLY A 15 -14.34 -7.30 -13.14
N LEU A 16 -14.65 -8.54 -12.78
CA LEU A 16 -15.12 -8.87 -11.44
C LEU A 16 -13.94 -8.64 -10.48
N ALA A 17 -14.00 -7.54 -9.73
CA ALA A 17 -13.11 -7.35 -8.60
C ALA A 17 -13.39 -8.48 -7.60
N HIS A 18 -12.48 -9.43 -7.48
CA HIS A 18 -12.54 -10.45 -6.44
C HIS A 18 -12.23 -9.72 -5.12
N ALA A 19 -13.24 -9.48 -4.31
CA ALA A 19 -13.03 -9.08 -2.93
C ALA A 19 -12.34 -10.26 -2.23
N GLY A 20 -11.11 -10.05 -1.74
CA GLY A 20 -10.40 -11.08 -1.00
C GLY A 20 -11.20 -11.52 0.22
N GLN A 21 -11.20 -12.82 0.47
CA GLN A 21 -11.88 -13.40 1.64
C GLN A 21 -11.05 -13.07 2.88
N ARG A 22 -11.69 -12.47 3.91
CA ARG A 22 -10.98 -12.21 5.17
C ARG A 22 -10.86 -13.50 5.95
N LEU A 23 -9.82 -13.63 6.77
CA LEU A 23 -9.62 -14.81 7.63
C LEU A 23 -10.79 -15.04 8.60
N GLY A 24 -11.52 -13.98 8.97
CA GLY A 24 -12.74 -14.08 9.78
C GLY A 24 -13.91 -14.75 9.06
N ASP A 25 -13.88 -14.86 7.73
CA ASP A 25 -14.92 -15.47 6.91
C ASP A 25 -14.67 -16.97 6.66
N CYS A 26 -13.47 -17.47 6.99
CA CYS A 26 -13.12 -18.88 6.85
C CYS A 26 -13.79 -19.72 7.93
N THR A 27 -14.56 -20.73 7.51
CA THR A 27 -15.17 -21.69 8.44
C THR A 27 -14.10 -22.52 9.16
N GLN A 28 -12.99 -22.79 8.47
CA GLN A 28 -11.80 -23.44 9.01
C GLN A 28 -10.56 -22.72 8.48
N GLN A 29 -9.66 -22.33 9.39
CA GLN A 29 -8.35 -21.82 9.01
C GLN A 29 -7.45 -22.95 8.57
N THR A 30 -6.65 -22.71 7.52
CA THR A 30 -5.58 -23.60 7.09
C THR A 30 -4.27 -23.20 7.76
N THR A 31 -3.32 -24.14 7.74
CA THR A 31 -2.00 -23.97 8.34
C THR A 31 -0.91 -23.93 7.27
N LEU A 32 0.26 -23.42 7.64
CA LEU A 32 1.48 -23.47 6.86
C LEU A 32 1.89 -24.92 6.59
N ALA A 33 1.59 -25.83 7.51
CA ALA A 33 1.80 -27.26 7.30
C ALA A 33 0.95 -27.81 6.15
N ASP A 34 -0.32 -27.37 6.03
CA ASP A 34 -1.19 -27.77 4.92
C ASP A 34 -0.66 -27.26 3.58
N LEU A 35 -0.25 -25.98 3.53
CA LEU A 35 0.33 -25.36 2.34
C LEU A 35 1.62 -26.05 1.90
N ASN A 36 2.54 -26.29 2.86
CA ASN A 36 3.81 -26.94 2.59
C ASN A 36 3.64 -28.42 2.20
N ALA A 37 2.65 -29.11 2.77
CA ALA A 37 2.30 -30.46 2.37
C ALA A 37 1.76 -30.51 0.94
N ALA A 38 0.94 -29.54 0.52
CA ALA A 38 0.47 -29.45 -0.87
C ALA A 38 1.63 -29.20 -1.84
N ALA A 39 2.53 -28.25 -1.53
CA ALA A 39 3.73 -27.99 -2.33
C ALA A 39 4.61 -29.23 -2.49
N ALA A 40 4.90 -29.94 -1.39
CA ALA A 40 5.71 -31.16 -1.41
C ALA A 40 5.04 -32.30 -2.20
N ARG A 41 3.72 -32.49 -2.05
CA ARG A 41 2.95 -33.47 -2.84
C ARG A 41 3.03 -33.17 -4.33
N GLY A 42 2.91 -31.90 -4.72
CA GLY A 42 2.96 -31.53 -6.14
C GLY A 42 4.36 -31.67 -6.74
N GLU A 43 5.43 -31.37 -5.99
CA GLU A 43 6.81 -31.64 -6.43
C GLU A 43 7.03 -33.15 -6.65
N GLN A 44 6.54 -34.00 -5.74
CA GLN A 44 6.58 -35.46 -5.91
C GLN A 44 5.72 -35.93 -7.10
N ALA A 45 4.51 -35.41 -7.25
CA ALA A 45 3.63 -35.76 -8.37
C ALA A 45 4.24 -35.38 -9.72
N PHE A 46 4.94 -34.25 -9.79
CA PHE A 46 5.71 -33.87 -10.98
C PHE A 46 6.81 -34.90 -11.28
N ALA A 47 7.58 -35.31 -10.27
CA ALA A 47 8.63 -36.31 -10.39
C ALA A 47 8.10 -37.67 -10.90
N ASP A 48 6.91 -38.06 -10.44
CA ASP A 48 6.26 -39.32 -10.81
C ASP A 48 5.49 -39.23 -12.14
N LEU A 49 5.49 -38.07 -12.81
CA LEU A 49 4.70 -37.76 -14.01
C LEU A 49 3.18 -37.94 -13.83
N ASP A 50 2.70 -37.77 -12.59
CA ASP A 50 1.28 -37.83 -12.23
C ASP A 50 0.64 -36.45 -12.36
N VAL A 51 0.12 -36.17 -13.56
CA VAL A 51 -0.51 -34.88 -13.89
C VAL A 51 -1.76 -34.63 -13.06
N GLU A 52 -2.52 -35.68 -12.73
CA GLU A 52 -3.75 -35.55 -11.94
C GLU A 52 -3.41 -35.15 -10.50
N ALA A 53 -2.45 -35.84 -9.87
CA ALA A 53 -1.99 -35.52 -8.52
C ALA A 53 -1.30 -34.15 -8.45
N LEU A 54 -0.57 -33.73 -9.49
CA LEU A 54 0.04 -32.40 -9.56
C LEU A 54 -1.04 -31.30 -9.58
N ASN A 55 -2.08 -31.48 -10.38
CA ASN A 55 -3.18 -30.51 -10.45
C ASN A 55 -3.98 -30.49 -9.14
N ALA A 56 -4.24 -31.64 -8.53
CA ALA A 56 -4.89 -31.71 -7.22
C ALA A 56 -4.07 -30.98 -6.15
N ALA A 57 -2.74 -31.17 -6.12
CA ALA A 57 -1.86 -30.47 -5.19
C ALA A 57 -1.84 -28.94 -5.43
N ARG A 58 -1.88 -28.50 -6.70
CA ARG A 58 -2.03 -27.08 -7.05
C ARG A 58 -3.34 -26.52 -6.51
N ASP A 59 -4.45 -27.22 -6.76
CA ASP A 59 -5.77 -26.78 -6.38
C ASP A 59 -5.92 -26.74 -4.85
N ASP A 60 -5.42 -27.76 -4.14
CA ASP A 60 -5.32 -27.78 -2.67
C ASP A 60 -4.56 -26.54 -2.14
N ALA A 61 -3.42 -26.19 -2.75
CA ALA A 61 -2.63 -25.05 -2.32
C ALA A 61 -3.35 -23.71 -2.56
N LEU A 62 -4.04 -23.57 -3.69
CA LEU A 62 -4.84 -22.38 -4.03
C LEU A 62 -6.06 -22.25 -3.11
N GLU A 63 -6.70 -23.35 -2.75
CA GLU A 63 -7.84 -23.38 -1.82
C GLU A 63 -7.40 -23.08 -0.38
N ALA A 64 -6.23 -23.59 0.04
CA ALA A 64 -5.72 -23.37 1.37
C ALA A 64 -5.34 -21.90 1.63
N LEU A 65 -4.81 -21.21 0.61
CA LEU A 65 -4.13 -19.94 0.82
C LEU A 65 -5.03 -18.80 1.36
N PRO A 66 -6.26 -18.55 0.87
CA PRO A 66 -7.14 -17.51 1.41
C PRO A 66 -7.48 -17.67 2.89
N CYS A 67 -7.43 -18.92 3.39
CA CYS A 67 -7.73 -19.25 4.78
C CYS A 67 -6.49 -19.49 5.65
N LEU A 68 -5.29 -19.19 5.12
CA LEU A 68 -4.03 -19.37 5.85
C LEU A 68 -3.89 -18.35 6.98
N GLY A 69 -3.99 -18.83 8.21
CA GLY A 69 -3.91 -18.02 9.44
C GLY A 69 -2.49 -17.80 9.98
N GLU A 70 -1.46 -18.32 9.32
CA GLU A 70 -0.07 -18.29 9.77
C GLU A 70 0.80 -17.41 8.85
N SER A 71 1.83 -16.79 9.41
CA SER A 71 2.79 -15.99 8.62
C SER A 71 3.61 -16.90 7.71
N ILE A 72 3.73 -16.53 6.44
CA ILE A 72 4.60 -17.21 5.48
C ILE A 72 6.02 -16.63 5.53
N SER A 73 7.02 -17.47 5.40
CA SER A 73 8.39 -17.04 5.10
C SER A 73 8.59 -16.90 3.58
N PRO A 74 9.67 -16.22 3.13
CA PRO A 74 10.05 -16.23 1.73
C PRO A 74 10.26 -17.63 1.15
N SER A 75 10.75 -18.58 1.96
CA SER A 75 10.96 -19.97 1.50
C SER A 75 9.64 -20.70 1.27
N ASP A 76 8.62 -20.47 2.11
CA ASP A 76 7.29 -21.08 1.95
C ASP A 76 6.61 -20.52 0.68
N ALA A 77 6.67 -19.21 0.50
CA ALA A 77 6.17 -18.56 -0.71
C ALA A 77 6.89 -19.04 -1.98
N ALA A 78 8.22 -19.24 -1.92
CA ALA A 78 8.98 -19.81 -3.03
C ALA A 78 8.52 -21.23 -3.38
N ALA A 79 8.23 -22.07 -2.38
CA ALA A 79 7.72 -23.42 -2.60
C ALA A 79 6.35 -23.43 -3.29
N PHE A 80 5.44 -22.55 -2.86
CA PHE A 80 4.16 -22.35 -3.53
C PHE A 80 4.33 -21.94 -5.01
N HIS A 81 5.17 -20.95 -5.29
CA HIS A 81 5.42 -20.51 -6.67
C HIS A 81 6.08 -21.59 -7.53
N ARG A 82 6.97 -22.43 -6.98
CA ARG A 82 7.51 -23.60 -7.72
C ARG A 82 6.41 -24.59 -8.10
N LEU A 83 5.50 -24.91 -7.17
CA LEU A 83 4.35 -25.77 -7.44
C LEU A 83 3.50 -25.21 -8.60
N MET A 84 3.17 -23.90 -8.55
CA MET A 84 2.41 -23.24 -9.62
C MET A 84 3.15 -23.31 -10.97
N GLY A 85 4.46 -23.03 -10.98
CA GLY A 85 5.29 -23.10 -12.17
C GLY A 85 5.41 -24.50 -12.77
N MET A 86 5.50 -25.55 -11.94
CA MET A 86 5.51 -26.95 -12.39
C MET A 86 4.17 -27.35 -13.04
N SER A 87 3.04 -26.97 -12.43
CA SER A 87 1.72 -27.20 -13.02
C SER A 87 1.57 -26.47 -14.37
N ALA A 88 1.95 -25.19 -14.41
CA ALA A 88 1.95 -24.39 -15.64
C ALA A 88 2.85 -25.00 -16.73
N PHE A 89 3.98 -25.61 -16.35
CA PHE A 89 4.91 -26.25 -17.28
C PHE A 89 4.27 -27.47 -17.96
N VAL A 90 3.58 -28.32 -17.20
CA VAL A 90 2.82 -29.45 -17.73
C VAL A 90 1.69 -28.97 -18.65
N ALA A 91 1.01 -27.87 -18.28
CA ALA A 91 -0.03 -27.23 -19.08
C ALA A 91 0.49 -26.47 -20.31
N ARG A 92 1.82 -26.35 -20.47
CA ARG A 92 2.51 -25.60 -21.55
C ARG A 92 2.21 -24.10 -21.54
N GLU A 93 1.91 -23.54 -20.37
CA GLU A 93 1.59 -22.13 -20.16
C GLU A 93 2.87 -21.32 -19.93
N ARG A 94 3.65 -21.12 -21.00
CA ARG A 94 5.02 -20.54 -20.93
C ARG A 94 5.11 -19.25 -20.13
N GLN A 95 4.16 -18.34 -20.31
CA GLN A 95 4.18 -17.06 -19.59
C GLN A 95 4.05 -17.27 -18.08
N GLN A 96 3.13 -18.15 -17.66
CA GLN A 96 2.93 -18.46 -16.25
C GLN A 96 4.14 -19.22 -15.67
N VAL A 97 4.72 -20.17 -16.41
CA VAL A 97 5.98 -20.84 -16.01
C VAL A 97 7.06 -19.82 -15.69
N THR A 98 7.33 -18.90 -16.61
CA THR A 98 8.36 -17.88 -16.45
C THR A 98 8.07 -16.99 -15.25
N SER A 99 6.84 -16.50 -15.09
CA SER A 99 6.50 -15.58 -14.00
C SER A 99 6.53 -16.25 -12.62
N GLU A 100 6.03 -17.49 -12.51
CA GLU A 100 6.04 -18.25 -11.26
C GLU A 100 7.46 -18.64 -10.83
N PHE A 101 8.26 -19.18 -11.75
CA PHE A 101 9.65 -19.52 -11.44
C PHE A 101 10.49 -18.28 -11.16
N HIS A 102 10.22 -17.15 -11.82
CA HIS A 102 10.89 -15.90 -11.49
C HIS A 102 10.59 -15.48 -10.03
N ALA A 103 9.33 -15.52 -9.60
CA ALA A 103 8.94 -15.23 -8.22
C ALA A 103 9.63 -16.18 -7.23
N ALA A 104 9.63 -17.49 -7.50
CA ALA A 104 10.32 -18.48 -6.67
C ALA A 104 11.83 -18.23 -6.55
N ARG A 105 12.51 -17.94 -7.68
CA ARG A 105 13.95 -17.65 -7.73
C ARG A 105 14.32 -16.41 -6.93
N LYS A 106 13.49 -15.37 -6.95
CA LYS A 106 13.73 -14.14 -6.18
C LYS A 106 13.63 -14.40 -4.67
N LEU A 107 12.63 -15.17 -4.26
CA LEU A 107 12.37 -15.47 -2.85
C LEU A 107 13.36 -16.49 -2.27
N GLN A 108 13.86 -17.41 -3.09
CA GLN A 108 14.83 -18.42 -2.68
C GLN A 108 15.95 -18.62 -3.74
N PRO A 109 16.92 -17.68 -3.85
CA PRO A 109 17.94 -17.69 -4.91
C PRO A 109 18.85 -18.93 -4.91
N GLY A 110 19.02 -19.57 -3.75
CA GLY A 110 19.86 -20.75 -3.57
C GLY A 110 19.15 -22.10 -3.80
N TYR A 111 17.87 -22.11 -4.15
CA TYR A 111 17.18 -23.36 -4.47
C TYR A 111 17.62 -23.90 -5.83
N GLU A 112 17.97 -25.19 -5.85
CA GLU A 112 18.21 -25.99 -7.05
C GLU A 112 17.11 -27.05 -7.15
N VAL A 113 16.62 -27.31 -8.37
CA VAL A 113 15.63 -28.38 -8.61
C VAL A 113 16.31 -29.73 -8.33
N PRO A 114 15.79 -30.56 -7.40
CA PRO A 114 16.41 -31.85 -7.11
C PRO A 114 16.46 -32.76 -8.33
N GLU A 115 17.54 -33.55 -8.48
CA GLU A 115 17.67 -34.52 -9.58
C GLU A 115 16.55 -35.56 -9.60
N SER A 116 15.94 -35.85 -8.44
CA SER A 116 14.78 -36.72 -8.32
C SER A 116 13.51 -36.13 -8.94
N VAL A 117 13.40 -34.81 -9.04
CA VAL A 117 12.27 -34.10 -9.65
C VAL A 117 12.48 -33.91 -11.14
N ALA A 118 13.69 -33.50 -11.52
CA ALA A 118 14.09 -33.35 -12.91
C ALA A 118 15.58 -33.67 -13.07
N PRO A 119 15.99 -34.60 -13.94
CA PRO A 119 17.39 -34.91 -14.15
C PRO A 119 18.11 -33.78 -14.91
N PRO A 120 19.45 -33.71 -14.86
CA PRO A 120 20.23 -32.74 -15.63
C PRO A 120 19.86 -32.74 -17.13
N GLY A 121 19.68 -31.54 -17.69
CA GLY A 121 19.25 -31.36 -19.08
C GLY A 121 17.74 -31.42 -19.32
N HIS A 122 16.93 -31.66 -18.28
CA HIS A 122 15.47 -31.60 -18.40
C HIS A 122 15.00 -30.16 -18.70
N PRO A 123 14.03 -29.94 -19.62
CA PRO A 123 13.62 -28.57 -20.00
C PRO A 123 12.99 -27.75 -18.87
N LEU A 124 12.52 -28.39 -17.79
CA LEU A 124 12.08 -27.69 -16.57
C LEU A 124 13.24 -26.92 -15.90
N ILE A 125 14.43 -27.53 -15.85
CA ILE A 125 15.62 -26.91 -15.23
C ILE A 125 16.03 -25.68 -16.04
N GLU A 126 16.03 -25.79 -17.38
CA GLU A 126 16.27 -24.66 -18.28
C GLU A 126 15.24 -23.55 -18.04
N ALA A 127 13.94 -23.87 -18.02
CA ALA A 127 12.89 -22.90 -17.75
C ALA A 127 13.04 -22.22 -16.37
N TYR A 128 13.42 -22.97 -15.32
CA TYR A 128 13.64 -22.46 -13.97
C TYR A 128 14.86 -21.53 -13.90
N ASN A 129 15.94 -21.87 -14.60
CA ASN A 129 17.17 -21.08 -14.65
C ASN A 129 16.97 -19.79 -15.46
N ASP A 130 16.32 -19.88 -16.61
CA ASP A 130 16.05 -18.74 -17.49
C ASP A 130 15.09 -17.73 -16.86
N ALA A 131 14.21 -18.19 -15.96
CA ALA A 131 13.24 -17.33 -15.31
C ALA A 131 13.88 -16.18 -14.51
N VAL A 132 15.16 -16.28 -14.08
CA VAL A 132 15.88 -15.18 -13.42
C VAL A 132 15.99 -13.91 -14.28
N LEU A 133 15.83 -14.04 -15.60
CA LEU A 133 15.92 -12.95 -16.56
C LEU A 133 14.56 -12.29 -16.86
N ALA A 134 13.47 -12.77 -16.23
CA ALA A 134 12.14 -12.25 -16.49
C ALA A 134 12.01 -10.78 -16.04
N ASP A 135 11.25 -9.99 -16.80
CA ASP A 135 10.94 -8.62 -16.41
C ASP A 135 9.90 -8.61 -15.27
N GLU A 136 10.24 -7.90 -14.21
CA GLU A 136 9.41 -7.70 -13.03
C GLU A 136 8.29 -6.66 -13.24
N GLY A 137 8.47 -5.79 -14.24
CA GLY A 137 7.60 -4.65 -14.47
C GLY A 137 7.71 -3.59 -13.36
N ALA A 138 6.76 -2.66 -13.35
CA ALA A 138 6.75 -1.57 -12.39
C ALA A 138 6.50 -2.08 -10.96
N LEU A 139 7.25 -1.54 -10.00
CA LEU A 139 7.06 -1.80 -8.58
C LEU A 139 5.89 -0.96 -8.05
N ARG A 140 5.01 -1.59 -7.26
CA ARG A 140 3.86 -0.96 -6.61
C ARG A 140 3.92 -1.19 -5.11
N THR A 141 3.80 -0.11 -4.33
CA THR A 141 3.79 -0.20 -2.87
C THR A 141 2.39 -0.54 -2.37
N PRO A 142 2.20 -1.61 -1.57
CA PRO A 142 0.93 -1.89 -0.91
C PRO A 142 0.57 -0.80 0.10
N TYR A 143 -0.73 -0.47 0.20
CA TYR A 143 -1.25 0.45 1.21
C TYR A 143 -1.88 -0.34 2.35
N PRO A 144 -1.17 -0.47 3.49
CA PRO A 144 -1.64 -1.28 4.61
C PRO A 144 -2.78 -0.61 5.38
N PRO A 145 -3.55 -1.37 6.19
CA PRO A 145 -4.46 -0.80 7.18
C PRO A 145 -3.77 0.20 8.11
N VAL A 146 -4.52 1.15 8.67
CA VAL A 146 -3.98 2.12 9.64
C VAL A 146 -3.38 1.39 10.86
N GLY A 147 -2.09 1.60 11.11
CA GLY A 147 -1.36 0.93 12.20
C GLY A 147 -0.95 -0.53 11.92
N GLY A 148 -1.26 -1.04 10.72
CA GLY A 148 -0.92 -2.37 10.25
C GLY A 148 0.27 -2.39 9.29
N TYR A 149 0.43 -3.51 8.57
CA TYR A 149 1.41 -3.66 7.49
C TYR A 149 0.98 -4.75 6.50
N VAL A 150 1.63 -4.79 5.34
CA VAL A 150 1.50 -5.88 4.36
C VAL A 150 2.87 -6.52 4.17
N THR A 151 2.91 -7.85 4.06
CA THR A 151 4.07 -8.58 3.57
C THR A 151 3.85 -9.00 2.13
N VAL A 152 4.91 -8.99 1.32
CA VAL A 152 4.92 -9.50 -0.06
C VAL A 152 5.92 -10.65 -0.10
N GLY A 153 5.43 -11.87 -0.33
CA GLY A 153 6.24 -13.09 -0.26
C GLY A 153 6.94 -13.26 1.09
N GLY A 154 6.26 -12.92 2.19
CA GLY A 154 6.82 -12.99 3.54
C GLY A 154 7.76 -11.84 3.93
N VAL A 155 7.98 -10.84 3.07
CA VAL A 155 8.81 -9.66 3.38
C VAL A 155 7.94 -8.45 3.68
N ARG A 156 8.03 -7.92 4.91
CA ARG A 156 7.27 -6.74 5.35
C ARG A 156 7.64 -5.49 4.55
N GLY A 157 6.63 -4.81 4.00
CA GLY A 157 6.77 -3.54 3.29
C GLY A 157 7.50 -3.64 1.94
N ALA A 158 7.77 -4.85 1.44
CA ALA A 158 8.33 -5.02 0.11
C ALA A 158 7.33 -4.51 -0.95
N PRO A 159 7.80 -3.92 -2.07
CA PRO A 159 6.94 -3.57 -3.17
C PRO A 159 6.51 -4.82 -3.95
N ARG A 160 5.32 -4.78 -4.55
CA ARG A 160 4.83 -5.78 -5.49
C ARG A 160 5.31 -5.45 -6.92
N PRO A 161 6.01 -6.36 -7.61
CA PRO A 161 6.26 -6.23 -9.04
C PRO A 161 5.00 -6.49 -9.87
N ALA A 162 4.74 -5.66 -10.89
CA ALA A 162 3.51 -5.76 -11.69
C ALA A 162 3.43 -7.03 -12.55
N ASN A 163 4.57 -7.56 -13.00
CA ASN A 163 4.62 -8.71 -13.91
C ASN A 163 4.97 -10.03 -13.19
N SER A 164 5.15 -10.02 -11.87
CA SER A 164 5.39 -11.22 -11.06
C SER A 164 4.16 -11.57 -10.22
N PRO A 165 3.81 -12.87 -10.10
CA PRO A 165 2.84 -13.31 -9.11
C PRO A 165 3.40 -13.09 -7.70
N VAL A 166 2.53 -12.81 -6.74
CA VAL A 166 2.94 -12.63 -5.34
C VAL A 166 1.90 -13.20 -4.38
N ILE A 167 2.35 -13.67 -3.23
CA ILE A 167 1.49 -13.88 -2.07
C ILE A 167 1.58 -12.63 -1.17
N LEU A 168 0.43 -12.10 -0.79
CA LEU A 168 0.29 -10.98 0.13
C LEU A 168 -0.30 -11.46 1.45
N GLN A 169 0.23 -10.95 2.55
CA GLN A 169 -0.39 -11.12 3.87
C GLN A 169 -0.59 -9.76 4.53
N VAL A 170 -1.82 -9.52 4.97
CA VAL A 170 -2.26 -8.23 5.50
C VAL A 170 -2.44 -8.33 7.00
N TYR A 171 -1.77 -7.44 7.72
CA TYR A 171 -1.79 -7.39 9.16
C TYR A 171 -2.44 -6.07 9.63
N GLU A 172 -3.33 -6.16 10.60
CA GLU A 172 -3.85 -5.00 11.33
C GLU A 172 -2.89 -4.58 12.46
N SER A 173 -3.30 -3.60 13.25
CA SER A 173 -2.55 -3.19 14.44
C SER A 173 -2.37 -4.36 15.42
N GLY A 174 -1.16 -4.54 15.95
CA GLY A 174 -0.87 -5.61 16.91
C GLY A 174 -0.56 -6.97 16.27
N ASP A 175 0.00 -6.99 15.05
CA ASP A 175 0.47 -8.20 14.34
C ASP A 175 -0.62 -9.25 14.09
N THR A 176 -1.88 -8.83 14.05
CA THR A 176 -3.02 -9.71 13.73
C THR A 176 -3.14 -9.87 12.22
N LEU A 177 -2.88 -11.07 11.70
CA LEU A 177 -3.12 -11.41 10.30
C LEU A 177 -4.63 -11.44 10.02
N VAL A 178 -5.08 -10.72 9.00
CA VAL A 178 -6.52 -10.61 8.65
C VAL A 178 -6.86 -11.12 7.26
N GLU A 179 -5.87 -11.23 6.37
CA GLU A 179 -6.08 -11.65 4.99
C GLU A 179 -4.78 -12.22 4.41
N THR A 180 -4.90 -13.32 3.67
CA THR A 180 -3.84 -13.87 2.81
C THR A 180 -4.39 -13.95 1.39
N LEU A 181 -3.66 -13.46 0.40
CA LEU A 181 -4.11 -13.38 -0.99
C LEU A 181 -2.99 -13.74 -1.95
N TYR A 182 -3.27 -14.55 -2.97
CA TYR A 182 -2.40 -14.72 -4.12
C TYR A 182 -2.87 -13.82 -5.27
N LEU A 183 -1.96 -13.01 -5.79
CA LEU A 183 -2.20 -12.11 -6.91
C LEU A 183 -1.35 -12.54 -8.11
N PRO A 184 -1.95 -13.00 -9.22
CA PRO A 184 -1.26 -13.24 -10.48
C PRO A 184 -0.62 -11.98 -11.08
N PRO A 185 0.23 -12.13 -12.12
CA PRO A 185 0.77 -11.01 -12.87
C PRO A 185 -0.32 -10.09 -13.42
N GLY A 186 -0.10 -8.78 -13.34
CA GLY A 186 -0.99 -7.77 -13.91
C GLY A 186 -2.26 -7.46 -13.12
N GLU A 187 -2.63 -8.28 -12.11
CA GLU A 187 -3.81 -7.99 -11.29
C GLU A 187 -3.66 -6.68 -10.52
N THR A 188 -4.73 -5.93 -10.30
CA THR A 188 -4.66 -4.68 -9.55
C THR A 188 -4.37 -4.95 -8.08
N LEU A 189 -3.52 -4.12 -7.44
CA LEU A 189 -3.22 -4.26 -6.02
C LEU A 189 -4.41 -3.72 -5.21
N PRO A 190 -5.03 -4.50 -4.31
CA PRO A 190 -6.06 -3.98 -3.43
C PRO A 190 -5.54 -2.88 -2.50
N GLU A 191 -6.44 -2.00 -2.07
CA GLU A 191 -6.13 -0.94 -1.10
C GLU A 191 -6.78 -1.28 0.24
N TRP A 192 -5.95 -1.52 1.27
CA TRP A 192 -6.43 -1.84 2.62
C TRP A 192 -6.47 -0.64 3.56
N GLY A 193 -5.78 0.44 3.20
CA GLY A 193 -5.76 1.67 3.95
C GLY A 193 -5.60 2.90 3.06
N PRO A 194 -5.57 4.10 3.67
CA PRO A 194 -5.43 5.32 2.91
C PRO A 194 -4.10 5.34 2.17
N ALA A 195 -4.12 5.78 0.92
CA ALA A 195 -2.90 6.09 0.20
C ALA A 195 -2.05 7.04 1.06
N PRO A 196 -0.74 6.79 1.19
CA PRO A 196 0.14 7.71 1.88
C PRO A 196 0.02 9.07 1.19
N LEU A 197 0.05 10.14 2.00
CA LEU A 197 0.16 11.48 1.43
C LEU A 197 1.39 11.50 0.51
N PRO A 198 1.32 12.18 -0.65
CA PRO A 198 2.47 12.32 -1.53
C PRO A 198 3.69 12.70 -0.70
N GLU A 199 4.82 12.02 -0.90
CA GLU A 199 6.06 12.31 -0.17
C GLU A 199 6.51 13.76 -0.41
N ASP A 200 6.13 14.33 -1.56
CA ASP A 200 6.32 15.72 -1.95
C ASP A 200 5.22 16.68 -1.45
N ALA A 201 4.32 16.24 -0.57
CA ALA A 201 3.35 17.15 0.04
C ALA A 201 4.16 18.28 0.71
N PRO A 202 3.93 19.56 0.31
CA PRO A 202 4.77 20.65 0.78
C PRO A 202 4.77 20.65 2.30
N ASN A 203 5.96 20.78 2.90
CA ASN A 203 6.08 20.84 4.34
C ASN A 203 5.42 22.12 4.85
N VAL A 204 4.11 22.04 5.12
CA VAL A 204 3.29 23.17 5.57
C VAL A 204 3.65 23.62 6.99
N ARG A 205 4.51 22.87 7.72
CA ARG A 205 4.89 23.21 9.09
C ARG A 205 5.55 24.59 9.17
N MET A 206 6.53 24.87 8.31
CA MET A 206 7.26 26.13 8.35
C MET A 206 6.39 27.33 7.94
N PRO A 207 5.63 27.28 6.82
CA PRO A 207 4.67 28.33 6.50
C PRO A 207 3.61 28.55 7.58
N LEU A 208 3.07 27.50 8.22
CA LEU A 208 2.09 27.62 9.29
C LEU A 208 2.67 28.27 10.55
N LEU A 209 3.91 27.93 10.93
CA LEU A 209 4.61 28.59 12.04
C LEU A 209 4.86 30.07 11.75
N ILE A 210 5.29 30.40 10.53
CA ILE A 210 5.48 31.79 10.11
C ILE A 210 4.16 32.56 10.13
N ALA A 211 3.07 31.98 9.62
CA ALA A 211 1.74 32.60 9.64
C ALA A 211 1.22 32.80 11.08
N THR A 212 1.40 31.81 11.95
CA THR A 212 1.02 31.88 13.37
C THR A 212 1.82 32.97 14.09
N GLY A 213 3.15 33.01 13.91
CA GLY A 213 4.00 34.04 14.50
C GLY A 213 3.68 35.45 13.98
N GLY A 214 3.47 35.58 12.67
CA GLY A 214 3.13 36.86 12.03
C GLY A 214 1.79 37.44 12.50
N THR A 215 0.75 36.60 12.58
CA THR A 215 -0.57 37.02 13.09
C THR A 215 -0.53 37.39 14.57
N LEU A 216 0.25 36.67 15.39
CA LEU A 216 0.42 37.01 16.82
C LEU A 216 1.15 38.35 17.00
N LEU A 217 2.19 38.61 16.22
CA LEU A 217 2.91 39.89 16.23
C LEU A 217 1.99 41.05 15.79
N ALA A 218 1.17 40.84 14.76
CA ALA A 218 0.19 41.83 14.32
C ALA A 218 -0.84 42.15 15.41
N ALA A 219 -1.36 41.11 16.10
CA ALA A 219 -2.27 41.29 17.23
C ALA A 219 -1.63 42.12 18.36
N GLY A 220 -0.42 41.75 18.79
CA GLY A 220 0.32 42.48 19.83
C GLY A 220 0.61 43.94 19.44
N GLY A 221 1.00 44.18 18.18
CA GLY A 221 1.23 45.54 17.67
C GLY A 221 -0.02 46.40 17.67
N MET A 222 -1.16 45.86 17.22
CA MET A 222 -2.45 46.57 17.24
C MET A 222 -2.89 46.88 18.68
N TYR A 223 -2.74 45.93 19.60
CA TYR A 223 -3.05 46.17 21.02
C TYR A 223 -2.16 47.27 21.63
N GLY A 224 -0.87 47.27 21.30
CA GLY A 224 0.07 48.32 21.73
C GLY A 224 -0.37 49.71 21.26
N VAL A 225 -0.73 49.85 19.97
CA VAL A 225 -1.23 51.11 19.41
C VAL A 225 -2.55 51.53 20.07
N ALA A 226 -3.48 50.60 20.29
CA ALA A 226 -4.72 50.87 21.01
C ALA A 226 -4.43 51.43 22.43
N LYS A 227 -3.43 50.88 23.12
CA LYS A 227 -3.05 51.35 24.46
C LYS A 227 -2.49 52.78 24.45
N VAL A 228 -1.73 53.16 23.42
CA VAL A 228 -1.22 54.54 23.26
C VAL A 228 -2.38 55.54 23.11
N TYR A 229 -3.34 55.26 22.21
CA TYR A 229 -4.51 56.14 22.04
C TYR A 229 -5.41 56.16 23.27
N SER A 230 -5.55 55.03 23.96
CA SER A 230 -6.27 54.97 25.23
C SER A 230 -5.63 55.87 26.30
N ASN A 231 -4.30 55.90 26.40
CA ASN A 231 -3.61 56.77 27.36
C ASN A 231 -3.83 58.26 27.05
N GLN A 232 -3.78 58.66 25.77
CA GLN A 232 -4.08 60.05 25.34
C GLN A 232 -5.53 60.46 25.64
N PHE A 233 -6.47 59.53 25.49
CA PHE A 233 -7.88 59.77 25.82
C PHE A 233 -8.08 60.12 27.31
N TYR A 234 -7.27 59.56 28.21
CA TYR A 234 -7.34 59.83 29.65
C TYR A 234 -6.42 60.98 30.12
N ASP A 235 -5.63 61.56 29.23
CA ASP A 235 -4.81 62.72 29.55
C ASP A 235 -5.70 63.96 29.70
N THR A 236 -5.60 64.63 30.85
CA THR A 236 -6.41 65.82 31.17
C THR A 236 -6.04 67.04 30.33
N THR A 237 -4.91 67.00 29.62
CA THR A 237 -4.46 68.06 28.72
C THR A 237 -5.01 67.93 27.30
N THR A 238 -5.63 66.80 26.95
CA THR A 238 -6.19 66.54 25.61
C THR A 238 -7.45 67.38 25.34
N PRO A 239 -7.53 68.11 24.21
CA PRO A 239 -8.72 68.87 23.84
C PRO A 239 -9.98 67.98 23.74
N THR A 240 -11.10 68.45 24.26
CA THR A 240 -12.37 67.69 24.26
C THR A 240 -12.87 67.36 22.86
N SER A 241 -12.53 68.18 21.86
CA SER A 241 -12.85 67.94 20.45
C SER A 241 -12.18 66.68 19.87
N GLU A 242 -11.08 66.21 20.45
CA GLU A 242 -10.31 65.06 19.95
C GLU A 242 -10.75 63.72 20.56
N LEU A 243 -11.48 63.76 21.69
CA LEU A 243 -11.85 62.56 22.46
C LEU A 243 -12.67 61.55 21.65
N SER A 244 -13.55 62.03 20.76
CA SER A 244 -14.36 61.13 19.91
C SER A 244 -13.50 60.38 18.89
N ASP A 245 -12.51 61.04 18.30
CA ASP A 245 -11.59 60.43 17.33
C ASP A 245 -10.66 59.42 18.04
N LEU A 246 -10.09 59.79 19.18
CA LEU A 246 -9.25 58.90 19.99
C LEU A 246 -9.99 57.62 20.43
N ARG A 247 -11.28 57.75 20.80
CA ARG A 247 -12.14 56.59 21.10
C ARG A 247 -12.33 55.72 19.86
N GLY A 248 -12.63 56.32 18.70
CA GLY A 248 -12.81 55.60 17.44
C GLY A 248 -11.55 54.80 17.05
N ARG A 249 -10.38 55.43 17.12
CA ARG A 249 -9.09 54.78 16.84
C ARG A 249 -8.78 53.66 17.83
N THR A 250 -8.95 53.92 19.13
CA THR A 250 -8.73 52.90 20.18
C THR A 250 -9.59 51.66 19.94
N ASN A 251 -10.89 51.85 19.68
CA ASN A 251 -11.81 50.74 19.41
C ASN A 251 -11.43 49.98 18.13
N THR A 252 -11.03 50.69 17.08
CA THR A 252 -10.60 50.07 15.81
C THR A 252 -9.39 49.17 16.02
N PHE A 253 -8.35 49.66 16.68
CA PHE A 253 -7.13 48.87 16.93
C PHE A 253 -7.35 47.75 17.95
N ALA A 254 -8.16 47.98 19.00
CA ALA A 254 -8.50 46.95 19.98
C ALA A 254 -9.30 45.81 19.33
N PHE A 255 -10.30 46.13 18.51
CA PHE A 255 -11.06 45.12 17.76
C PHE A 255 -10.17 44.37 16.76
N GLY A 256 -9.31 45.08 16.03
CA GLY A 256 -8.32 44.47 15.14
C GLY A 256 -7.42 43.47 15.87
N SER A 257 -6.90 43.83 17.04
CA SER A 257 -6.11 42.93 17.87
C SER A 257 -6.84 41.64 18.23
N VAL A 258 -8.14 41.70 18.56
CA VAL A 258 -8.94 40.52 18.91
C VAL A 258 -9.10 39.60 17.68
N VAL A 259 -9.37 40.17 16.50
CA VAL A 259 -9.51 39.39 15.26
C VAL A 259 -8.21 38.67 14.91
N PHE A 260 -7.07 39.37 14.93
CA PHE A 260 -5.77 38.76 14.63
C PHE A 260 -5.35 37.72 15.68
N PHE A 261 -5.66 37.96 16.95
CA PHE A 261 -5.41 36.97 18.00
C PHE A 261 -6.23 35.70 17.80
N GLY A 262 -7.52 35.84 17.43
CA GLY A 262 -8.38 34.69 17.09
C GLY A 262 -7.83 33.88 15.92
N ALA A 263 -7.34 34.54 14.87
CA ALA A 263 -6.70 33.87 13.74
C ALA A 263 -5.41 33.14 14.16
N ALA A 264 -4.58 33.76 14.99
CA ALA A 264 -3.36 33.16 15.52
C ALA A 264 -3.64 31.88 16.33
N VAL A 265 -4.67 31.88 17.19
CA VAL A 265 -5.11 30.70 17.94
C VAL A 265 -5.55 29.58 16.99
N GLY A 266 -6.39 29.89 15.98
CA GLY A 266 -6.84 28.90 15.01
C GLY A 266 -5.70 28.26 14.22
N LEU A 267 -4.75 29.07 13.73
CA LEU A 267 -3.55 28.57 13.04
C LEU A 267 -2.64 27.77 13.97
N GLY A 268 -2.50 28.18 15.24
CA GLY A 268 -1.74 27.44 16.25
C GLY A 268 -2.33 26.06 16.53
N THR A 269 -3.65 25.93 16.65
CA THR A 269 -4.32 24.64 16.84
C THR A 269 -4.09 23.70 15.65
N VAL A 270 -4.23 24.18 14.42
CA VAL A 270 -3.95 23.38 13.21
C VAL A 270 -2.48 22.94 13.19
N THR A 271 -1.56 23.82 13.58
CA THR A 271 -0.13 23.50 13.67
C THR A 271 0.13 22.36 14.64
N ILE A 272 -0.50 22.36 15.83
CA ILE A 272 -0.35 21.30 16.85
C ILE A 272 -0.96 19.98 16.38
N LEU A 273 -2.13 19.99 15.74
CA LEU A 273 -2.79 18.77 15.25
C LEU A 273 -2.07 18.11 14.07
N LYS A 274 -1.22 18.85 13.35
CA LYS A 274 -0.42 18.36 12.22
C LYS A 274 1.02 18.02 12.62
N TRP A 275 1.37 18.17 13.89
CA TRP A 275 2.67 17.79 14.45
C TRP A 275 2.69 16.32 14.83
#